data_AF-A0A935LFL6-F1
#
_entry.id   AF-A0A935LFL6-F1
#
_cell.length_a   1.000
_cell.length_b   1.000
_cell.length_c   1.000
_cell.angle_alpha   90.00
_cell.angle_beta   90.00
_cell.angle_gamma   90.00
#
_symmetry.space_group_name_H-M   'P 1'
#
loop_
_entity.id
_entity.type
_entity.pdbx_description
1 polymer ?
#
loop_
_entity_poly.entity_id
_entity_poly.type
_entity_poly.pdbx_seq_one_letter_code
_entity_poly.pdbx_strand_id
1 'polypeptide(L)'
;MNKKPFLIPLVLLGLVAPTAHAQTTYKCKAADGTVQFSDRLCRGGVQVRVNVQSDSPQRKAESDARIERDKALADQVQASRAAREQAARAAQDQQQQINQGIANTVEQARVQQRAGTKSVNPGTAVPERTN
;
A
#
# COMPACT_ATOMS: atom_id res chain seq x y z
N MET A 1 -2.04 -36.39 80.04
CA MET A 1 -1.05 -35.35 79.68
C MET A 1 0.00 -36.04 78.81
N ASN A 2 0.14 -35.78 77.52
CA ASN A 2 0.80 -34.58 77.00
C ASN A 2 0.41 -34.31 75.53
N LYS A 3 0.36 -33.01 75.21
CA LYS A 3 -0.02 -32.44 73.92
C LYS A 3 1.18 -32.40 72.94
N LYS A 4 0.84 -32.39 71.65
CA LYS A 4 1.65 -32.37 70.41
C LYS A 4 2.87 -31.42 70.45
N PRO A 5 3.83 -31.58 69.52
CA PRO A 5 3.73 -30.71 68.35
C PRO A 5 3.93 -31.44 67.01
N PHE A 6 2.84 -31.46 66.23
CA PHE A 6 2.78 -31.84 64.83
C PHE A 6 2.89 -30.53 64.03
N LEU A 7 4.10 -29.95 63.94
CA LEU A 7 4.33 -28.66 63.28
C LEU A 7 5.75 -28.62 62.69
N ILE A 8 6.09 -29.55 61.79
CA ILE A 8 7.39 -29.53 61.09
C ILE A 8 7.30 -29.55 59.56
N PRO A 9 6.25 -30.03 58.85
CA PRO A 9 6.34 -30.07 57.38
C PRO A 9 5.89 -28.78 56.67
N LEU A 10 5.62 -27.67 57.39
CA LEU A 10 5.07 -26.45 56.76
C LEU A 10 6.13 -25.42 56.32
N VAL A 11 7.42 -25.65 56.61
CA VAL A 11 8.50 -24.69 56.30
C VAL A 11 9.17 -24.94 54.94
N LEU A 12 8.98 -26.12 54.32
CA LEU A 12 9.60 -26.44 53.02
C LEU A 12 8.85 -25.91 51.79
N LEU A 13 7.66 -25.32 51.94
CA LEU A 13 6.84 -24.85 50.81
C LEU A 13 7.17 -23.43 50.31
N GLY A 14 8.21 -22.79 50.86
CA GLY A 14 8.57 -21.40 50.54
C GLY A 14 9.65 -21.22 49.47
N LEU A 15 10.28 -22.29 48.96
CA LEU A 15 11.48 -22.21 48.11
C LEU A 15 11.23 -22.28 46.59
N VAL A 16 9.99 -22.04 46.13
CA VAL A 16 9.71 -21.89 44.69
C VAL A 16 9.35 -20.43 44.42
N ALA A 17 10.32 -19.54 44.60
CA ALA A 17 10.26 -18.23 43.96
C ALA A 17 10.62 -18.44 42.49
N PRO A 18 9.72 -18.21 41.52
CA PRO A 18 10.13 -18.12 40.13
C PRO A 18 10.99 -16.87 40.02
N THR A 19 12.31 -17.05 39.92
CA THR A 19 13.21 -16.01 39.44
C THR A 19 12.92 -15.77 37.97
N ALA A 20 11.80 -15.08 37.70
CA ALA A 20 11.53 -14.43 36.44
C ALA A 20 12.50 -13.25 36.31
N HIS A 21 13.79 -13.55 36.15
CA HIS A 21 14.75 -12.56 35.71
C HIS A 21 14.38 -12.21 34.29
N ALA A 22 13.74 -11.05 34.11
CA ALA A 22 13.66 -10.39 32.82
C ALA A 22 15.09 -10.27 32.29
N GLN A 23 15.50 -11.17 31.39
CA GLN A 23 16.83 -11.15 30.80
C GLN A 23 16.96 -9.85 30.03
N THR A 24 17.68 -8.91 30.64
CA THR A 24 17.86 -7.58 30.07
C THR A 24 18.86 -7.72 28.94
N THR A 25 18.36 -7.86 27.72
CA THR A 25 19.19 -7.90 26.51
C THR A 25 19.37 -6.48 25.98
N TYR A 26 20.63 -6.11 25.73
CA TYR A 26 21.03 -4.82 25.20
C TYR A 26 21.26 -4.94 23.69
N LYS A 27 20.72 -3.98 22.93
CA LYS A 27 20.95 -3.86 21.49
C LYS A 27 22.17 -2.99 21.25
N CYS A 28 23.29 -3.59 20.85
CA CYS A 28 24.54 -2.90 20.57
C CYS A 28 24.72 -2.70 19.07
N LYS A 29 24.99 -1.46 18.65
CA LYS A 29 25.38 -1.13 17.28
C LYS A 29 26.90 -1.03 17.23
N ALA A 30 27.55 -1.89 16.45
CA ALA A 30 28.99 -1.83 16.22
C ALA A 30 29.32 -0.74 15.17
N ALA A 31 30.60 -0.34 15.11
CA ALA A 31 31.07 0.75 14.24
C ALA A 31 30.91 0.44 12.74
N ASP A 32 30.84 -0.84 12.39
CA ASP A 32 30.54 -1.38 11.05
C ASP A 32 29.05 -1.32 10.68
N GLY A 33 28.19 -0.88 11.61
CA GLY A 33 26.74 -0.82 11.44
C GLY A 33 26.00 -2.11 11.81
N THR A 34 26.71 -3.17 12.18
CA THR A 34 26.12 -4.46 12.57
C THR A 34 25.44 -4.34 13.94
N VAL A 35 24.28 -4.98 14.08
CA VAL A 35 23.53 -5.04 15.34
C VAL A 35 23.79 -6.37 16.03
N GLN A 36 24.28 -6.34 17.27
CA GLN A 36 24.47 -7.52 18.11
C GLN A 36 23.69 -7.38 19.42
N PHE A 37 23.11 -8.48 19.90
CA PHE A 37 22.40 -8.53 21.17
C PHE A 37 23.33 -9.10 22.24
N SER A 38 23.50 -8.39 23.35
CA SER A 38 24.36 -8.82 24.47
C SER A 38 23.63 -8.71 25.79
N ASP A 39 23.96 -9.61 26.71
CA ASP A 39 23.59 -9.61 28.13
C ASP A 39 24.33 -8.54 28.96
N ARG A 40 25.36 -7.89 28.40
CA ARG A 40 26.13 -6.82 29.04
C ARG A 40 25.92 -5.49 28.32
N LEU A 41 26.09 -4.37 29.05
CA LEU A 41 26.01 -3.03 28.44
C LEU A 41 27.05 -2.88 27.31
N CYS A 42 26.63 -2.26 26.21
CA CYS A 42 27.49 -1.97 25.08
C CYS A 42 28.65 -1.06 25.53
N ARG A 43 29.90 -1.44 25.24
CA ARG A 43 31.06 -0.55 25.39
C ARG A 43 30.83 0.69 24.52
N GLY A 44 30.54 1.84 25.12
CA GLY A 44 30.24 3.09 24.41
C GLY A 44 28.80 3.63 24.56
N GLY A 45 27.96 3.01 25.40
CA GLY A 45 26.90 3.75 26.11
C GLY A 45 25.77 4.35 25.26
N VAL A 46 25.18 3.60 24.33
CA VAL A 46 23.84 3.95 23.81
C VAL A 46 22.83 2.96 24.39
N GLN A 47 22.11 3.40 25.42
CA GLN A 47 20.99 2.67 25.99
C GLN A 47 19.83 2.67 24.98
N VAL A 48 19.56 1.53 24.36
CA VAL A 48 18.23 1.23 23.82
C VAL A 48 17.69 0.06 24.61
N ARG A 49 16.93 0.34 25.68
CA ARG A 49 16.15 -0.70 26.35
C ARG A 49 15.03 -1.11 25.40
N VAL A 50 15.24 -2.22 24.70
CA VAL A 50 14.14 -2.88 23.99
C VAL A 50 13.40 -3.68 25.06
N ASN A 51 12.31 -3.12 25.57
CA ASN A 51 11.46 -3.81 26.50
C ASN A 51 10.63 -4.82 25.69
N VAL A 52 11.19 -6.02 25.49
CA VAL A 52 10.47 -7.14 24.89
C VAL A 52 9.49 -7.65 25.96
N GLN A 53 8.38 -6.94 26.12
CA GLN A 53 7.30 -7.42 26.99
C GLN A 53 6.77 -8.73 26.41
N SER A 54 6.57 -9.75 27.26
CA SER A 54 6.12 -11.08 26.89
C SER A 54 4.74 -11.08 26.23
N ASP A 55 4.64 -11.78 25.10
CA ASP A 55 3.46 -11.94 24.23
C ASP A 55 2.22 -12.36 25.05
N SER A 56 1.39 -11.38 25.42
CA SER A 56 0.20 -11.62 26.23
C SER A 56 -0.99 -11.89 25.32
N PRO A 57 -1.94 -12.77 25.70
CA PRO A 57 -3.11 -13.08 24.88
C PRO A 57 -3.93 -11.83 24.52
N GLN A 58 -3.93 -10.81 25.39
CA GLN A 58 -4.54 -9.51 25.13
C GLN A 58 -3.89 -8.77 23.97
N ARG A 59 -2.55 -8.80 23.85
CA ARG A 59 -1.84 -8.14 22.75
C ARG A 59 -1.95 -8.89 21.44
N LYS A 60 -2.09 -10.21 21.47
CA LYS A 60 -2.46 -10.99 20.28
C LYS A 60 -3.83 -10.55 19.76
N ALA A 61 -4.83 -10.47 20.62
CA ALA A 61 -6.15 -9.99 20.25
C ALA A 61 -6.14 -8.54 19.71
N GLU A 62 -5.36 -7.63 20.31
CA GLU A 62 -5.20 -6.26 19.81
C GLU A 62 -4.46 -6.19 18.46
N SER A 63 -3.45 -7.04 18.27
CA SER A 63 -2.71 -7.17 17.01
C SER A 63 -3.62 -7.72 15.91
N ASP A 64 -4.36 -8.78 16.18
CA ASP A 64 -5.30 -9.39 15.23
C ASP A 64 -6.41 -8.38 14.86
N ALA A 65 -6.93 -7.63 15.83
CA ALA A 65 -7.89 -6.55 15.58
C ALA A 65 -7.31 -5.37 14.78
N ARG A 66 -5.99 -5.12 14.86
CA ARG A 66 -5.32 -4.14 13.99
C ARG A 66 -5.19 -4.68 12.57
N ILE A 67 -4.71 -5.91 12.42
CA ILE A 67 -4.57 -6.57 11.12
C ILE A 67 -5.91 -6.60 10.39
N GLU A 68 -7.01 -6.93 11.08
CA GLU A 68 -8.33 -6.98 10.46
C GLU A 68 -8.82 -5.60 10.00
N ARG A 69 -8.56 -4.55 10.79
CA ARG A 69 -8.87 -3.16 10.38
C ARG A 69 -8.04 -2.72 9.18
N ASP A 70 -6.76 -3.05 9.17
CA ASP A 70 -5.85 -2.70 8.08
C ASP A 70 -6.26 -3.43 6.79
N LYS A 71 -6.70 -4.69 6.90
CA LYS A 71 -7.24 -5.47 5.78
C LYS A 71 -8.52 -4.85 5.22
N ALA A 72 -9.49 -4.51 6.08
CA ALA A 72 -10.72 -3.86 5.65
C ALA A 72 -10.46 -2.52 4.94
N LEU A 73 -9.49 -1.74 5.44
CA LEU A 73 -9.07 -0.49 4.80
C LEU A 73 -8.41 -0.75 3.43
N ALA A 74 -7.55 -1.77 3.34
CA ALA A 74 -6.90 -2.14 2.08
C ALA A 74 -7.93 -2.56 1.03
N ASP A 75 -8.92 -3.38 1.40
CA ASP A 75 -10.00 -3.81 0.52
C ASP A 75 -10.83 -2.62 0.03
N GLN A 76 -11.15 -1.66 0.92
CA GLN A 76 -11.85 -0.44 0.55
C GLN A 76 -11.05 0.40 -0.47
N VAL A 77 -9.74 0.54 -0.25
CA VAL A 77 -8.85 1.28 -1.16
C VAL A 77 -8.77 0.57 -2.52
N GLN A 78 -8.66 -0.76 -2.54
CA GLN A 78 -8.63 -1.52 -3.78
C GLN A 78 -9.93 -1.38 -4.56
N ALA A 79 -11.09 -1.49 -3.90
CA ALA A 79 -12.39 -1.28 -4.52
C ALA A 79 -12.52 0.14 -5.12
N SER A 80 -12.04 1.16 -4.39
CA SER A 80 -12.02 2.54 -4.88
C SER A 80 -11.14 2.71 -6.11
N ARG A 81 -9.95 2.09 -6.13
CA ARG A 81 -9.05 2.11 -7.30
C ARG A 81 -9.70 1.45 -8.51
N ALA A 82 -10.29 0.26 -8.34
CA ALA A 82 -10.96 -0.44 -9.42
C ALA A 82 -12.11 0.39 -10.03
N ALA A 83 -12.93 1.03 -9.19
CA ALA A 83 -14.01 1.91 -9.65
C ALA A 83 -13.47 3.12 -10.44
N ARG A 84 -12.39 3.74 -9.98
CA ARG A 84 -11.74 4.87 -10.68
C ARG A 84 -11.12 4.45 -12.00
N GLU A 85 -10.47 3.29 -12.04
CA GLU A 85 -9.89 2.75 -13.28
C GLU A 85 -10.96 2.44 -14.32
N GLN A 86 -12.08 1.85 -13.91
CA GLN A 86 -13.21 1.62 -14.81
C GLN A 86 -13.78 2.93 -15.36
N ALA A 87 -13.97 3.94 -14.51
CA ALA A 87 -14.43 5.26 -14.94
C ALA A 87 -13.44 5.93 -15.90
N ALA A 88 -12.13 5.81 -15.64
CA ALA A 88 -11.09 6.36 -16.49
C ALA A 88 -11.07 5.67 -17.87
N ARG A 89 -11.21 4.35 -17.92
CA ARG A 89 -11.31 3.61 -19.19
C ARG A 89 -12.55 4.03 -19.99
N ALA A 90 -13.71 4.11 -19.35
CA ALA A 90 -14.93 4.55 -20.02
C ALA A 90 -14.81 5.98 -20.59
N ALA A 91 -14.21 6.91 -19.83
CA ALA A 91 -13.96 8.26 -20.30
C ALA A 91 -12.97 8.29 -21.48
N GLN A 92 -11.91 7.47 -21.43
CA GLN A 92 -10.94 7.35 -22.51
C GLN A 92 -11.58 6.79 -23.79
N ASP A 93 -12.41 5.75 -23.67
CA ASP A 93 -13.13 5.16 -24.80
C ASP A 93 -14.10 6.15 -25.44
N GLN A 94 -14.84 6.92 -24.61
CA GLN A 94 -15.71 7.98 -25.09
C GLN A 94 -14.94 9.07 -25.84
N GLN A 95 -13.78 9.49 -25.31
CA GLN A 95 -12.92 10.46 -25.98
C GLN A 95 -12.39 9.94 -27.32
N GLN A 96 -12.01 8.66 -27.39
CA GLN A 96 -11.58 8.03 -28.65
C GLN A 96 -12.71 8.00 -29.68
N GLN A 97 -13.93 7.65 -29.28
CA GLN A 97 -15.10 7.66 -30.17
C GLN A 97 -15.40 9.06 -30.72
N ILE A 98 -15.32 10.10 -29.87
CA ILE A 98 -15.48 11.49 -30.30
C ILE A 98 -14.41 11.87 -31.32
N ASN A 99 -13.14 11.56 -31.03
CA ASN A 99 -12.03 11.88 -31.93
C ASN A 99 -12.15 11.16 -33.28
N GLN A 100 -12.56 9.89 -33.28
CA GLN A 100 -12.82 9.12 -34.51
C GLN A 100 -14.00 9.69 -35.30
N GLY A 101 -15.08 10.08 -34.61
CA GLY A 101 -16.23 10.73 -35.24
C GLY A 101 -15.84 12.03 -35.94
N ILE A 102 -15.09 12.90 -35.26
CA ILE A 102 -14.58 14.15 -35.83
C ILE A 102 -13.68 13.88 -37.04
N ALA A 103 -12.76 12.92 -36.94
CA ALA A 103 -11.87 12.56 -38.05
C ALA A 103 -12.65 12.11 -39.29
N ASN A 104 -13.69 11.29 -39.10
CA ASN A 104 -14.56 10.84 -40.19
C ASN A 104 -15.34 12.00 -40.82
N THR A 105 -15.87 12.93 -40.01
CA THR A 105 -16.58 14.12 -40.51
C THR A 105 -15.65 15.03 -41.32
N VAL A 106 -14.41 15.24 -40.86
CA VAL A 106 -13.41 16.05 -41.57
C VAL A 106 -13.06 15.43 -42.92
N GLU A 107 -12.88 14.10 -42.98
CA GLU A 107 -12.57 13.43 -44.24
C GLU A 107 -13.76 13.49 -45.22
N GLN A 108 -14.99 13.30 -44.75
CA GLN A 108 -16.18 13.47 -45.59
C GLN A 108 -16.29 14.89 -46.16
N ALA A 109 -16.06 15.92 -45.34
CA ALA A 109 -16.05 17.31 -45.80
C ALA A 109 -14.97 17.55 -46.86
N ARG A 110 -13.78 16.95 -46.69
CA ARG A 110 -12.67 17.06 -47.64
C ARG A 110 -12.97 16.39 -48.98
N VAL A 111 -13.60 15.22 -48.97
CA VAL A 111 -14.02 14.50 -50.19
C VAL A 111 -15.10 15.29 -50.94
N GLN A 112 -16.09 15.84 -50.24
CA GLN A 112 -17.13 16.67 -50.84
C GLN A 112 -16.58 17.94 -51.50
N GLN A 113 -15.63 18.63 -50.83
CA GLN A 113 -14.96 19.80 -51.42
C GLN A 113 -14.20 19.43 -52.70
N ARG A 114 -13.43 18.33 -52.69
CA ARG A 114 -12.70 17.85 -53.88
C ARG A 114 -13.64 17.50 -55.03
N ALA A 115 -14.78 16.89 -54.74
CA ALA A 115 -15.79 16.57 -55.74
C ALA A 115 -16.43 17.84 -56.35
N GLY A 116 -16.73 18.84 -55.52
CA GLY A 116 -17.26 20.13 -55.97
C GLY A 116 -16.30 20.94 -56.84
N THR A 117 -15.00 20.94 -56.49
CA THR A 117 -13.98 21.70 -57.26
C THR A 117 -13.61 21.05 -58.59
N LYS A 118 -13.93 19.76 -58.81
CA LYS A 118 -13.67 19.06 -60.07
C LYS A 118 -14.68 19.39 -61.17
N SER A 119 -15.75 20.13 -60.87
CA SER A 119 -16.81 20.50 -61.82
C SER A 119 -16.59 21.84 -62.52
N VAL A 120 -15.56 22.62 -62.17
CA VAL A 120 -15.23 23.86 -62.87
C VAL A 120 -14.13 23.57 -63.87
N ASN A 121 -14.53 23.29 -65.11
CA ASN A 121 -13.65 23.26 -66.28
C ASN A 121 -13.28 24.71 -66.65
N PRO A 122 -12.04 25.19 -66.50
CA PRO A 122 -11.61 26.44 -67.11
C PRO A 122 -11.19 26.13 -68.56
N GLY A 123 -12.16 25.84 -69.41
CA GLY A 123 -11.85 25.19 -70.70
C GLY A 123 -12.78 25.52 -71.85
N THR A 124 -13.48 26.66 -71.87
CA THR A 124 -14.12 27.20 -73.08
C THR A 124 -14.70 28.59 -72.80
N ALA A 125 -13.90 29.64 -72.93
CA ALA A 125 -14.41 30.99 -73.17
C ALA A 125 -13.29 31.88 -73.71
N VAL A 126 -12.92 31.71 -74.98
CA VAL A 126 -12.34 32.80 -75.76
C VAL A 126 -13.33 33.09 -76.90
N PRO A 127 -14.02 34.24 -76.91
CA PRO A 127 -14.89 34.61 -78.01
C PRO A 127 -14.05 34.93 -79.24
N GLU A 128 -14.39 34.26 -80.34
CA GLU A 128 -13.93 34.54 -81.69
C GLU A 128 -14.24 36.00 -82.03
N ARG A 129 -13.19 36.82 -82.17
CA ARG A 129 -13.30 38.24 -82.52
C ARG A 129 -13.03 38.37 -84.01
N THR A 130 -14.11 38.43 -84.78
CA THR A 130 -14.12 38.76 -86.20
C THR A 130 -13.62 40.19 -86.45
N ASN A 131 -12.64 40.34 -87.33
CA ASN A 131 -12.45 41.49 -88.21
C ASN A 131 -11.79 41.01 -89.50
#